data_AF-A0A498LZJ6-F1
#
_entry.id   AF-A0A498LZJ6-F1
#
_cell.length_a   1.000
_cell.length_b   1.000
_cell.length_c   1.000
_cell.angle_alpha   90.00
_cell.angle_beta   90.00
_cell.angle_gamma   90.00
#
_symmetry.space_group_name_H-M   'P 1'
#
loop_
_entity.id
_entity.type
_entity.pdbx_description
1 polymer ?
#
loop_
_entity_poly.entity_id
_entity_poly.type
_entity_poly.pdbx_seq_one_letter_code
_entity_poly.pdbx_strand_id
1 'polypeptide(L)'
;MTFRDSRDNKVREDGIKTRSGQKLEAAASLVLADGNLKLKDIVGAPCMGRQGLGLTHFREWGKANPVERRAMIQAEVRGLEEEWKKAKVVGLGSQGAWTRAIYDTLPTPVNLHRWGIRDEPRLPRADTDGAMTKY
;
A
#
# COMPACT_ATOMS: atom_id res chain seq x y z
N MET A 1 -5.44 -4.06 -9.06
CA MET A 1 -6.07 -3.12 -10.01
C MET A 1 -7.30 -3.79 -10.59
N THR A 2 -8.39 -3.06 -10.80
CA THR A 2 -9.60 -3.61 -11.43
C THR A 2 -9.90 -2.82 -12.70
N PHE A 3 -10.25 -3.49 -13.80
CA PHE A 3 -10.45 -2.87 -15.11
C PHE A 3 -11.83 -2.19 -15.30
N ARG A 4 -12.44 -1.69 -14.21
CA ARG A 4 -13.80 -1.10 -14.24
C ARG A 4 -13.94 0.11 -15.17
N ASP A 5 -12.85 0.86 -15.35
CA ASP A 5 -12.83 2.07 -16.17
C ASP A 5 -12.24 1.83 -17.58
N SER A 6 -12.18 0.59 -18.05
CA SER A 6 -11.72 0.29 -19.41
C SER A 6 -12.69 0.86 -20.46
N ARG A 7 -12.16 1.30 -21.61
CA ARG A 7 -12.98 1.72 -22.76
C ARG A 7 -13.66 0.54 -23.45
N ASP A 8 -13.10 -0.67 -23.30
CA ASP A 8 -13.65 -1.90 -23.86
C ASP A 8 -14.65 -2.54 -22.89
N ASN A 9 -15.87 -2.77 -23.36
CA ASN A 9 -16.95 -3.33 -22.55
C ASN A 9 -16.65 -4.77 -22.12
N LYS A 10 -16.00 -5.57 -22.99
CA LYS A 10 -15.66 -6.97 -22.67
C LYS A 10 -14.71 -7.05 -21.49
N VAL A 11 -13.69 -6.19 -21.49
CA VAL A 11 -12.70 -6.11 -20.41
C VAL A 11 -13.31 -5.65 -19.08
N ARG A 12 -14.36 -4.82 -19.14
CA ARG A 12 -15.08 -4.35 -17.95
C ARG A 12 -15.98 -5.44 -17.35
N GLU A 13 -16.62 -6.23 -18.20
CA GLU A 13 -17.57 -7.28 -17.80
C GLU A 13 -16.88 -8.61 -17.42
N ASP A 14 -15.70 -8.90 -17.97
CA ASP A 14 -14.95 -10.15 -17.73
C ASP A 14 -14.52 -10.35 -16.26
N GLY A 15 -14.70 -9.34 -15.39
CA GLY A 15 -14.46 -9.49 -13.95
C GLY A 15 -13.02 -9.88 -13.61
N ILE A 16 -12.06 -9.57 -14.48
CA ILE A 16 -10.64 -9.95 -14.34
C ILE A 16 -10.10 -9.37 -13.04
N LYS A 17 -9.94 -10.25 -12.06
CA LYS A 17 -9.26 -9.94 -10.81
C LYS A 17 -7.77 -10.00 -11.09
N THR A 18 -7.11 -8.84 -11.17
CA THR A 18 -5.65 -8.81 -11.12
C THR A 18 -5.21 -9.47 -9.82
N ARG A 19 -4.28 -10.43 -9.88
CA ARG A 19 -3.67 -11.01 -8.67
C ARG A 19 -3.06 -9.87 -7.85
N SER A 20 -3.74 -9.45 -6.79
CA SER A 20 -3.15 -8.58 -5.78
C SER A 20 -2.38 -9.45 -4.79
N GLY A 21 -1.25 -8.95 -4.28
CA GLY A 21 -0.43 -9.71 -3.33
C GLY A 21 -1.20 -10.06 -2.04
N GLN A 22 -0.65 -10.96 -1.24
CA GLN A 22 -1.30 -11.46 0.00
C GLN A 22 -1.67 -10.36 1.01
N LYS A 23 -0.98 -9.22 0.99
CA LYS A 23 -1.14 -8.15 1.98
C LYS A 23 -2.27 -7.18 1.67
N LEU A 24 -2.74 -7.15 0.41
CA LEU A 24 -3.72 -6.16 -0.05
C LEU A 24 -4.75 -6.81 -0.95
N GLU A 25 -6.01 -6.70 -0.55
CA GLU A 25 -7.13 -6.96 -1.43
C GLU A 25 -7.42 -5.70 -2.26
N ALA A 26 -6.95 -5.68 -3.50
CA ALA A 26 -7.06 -4.47 -4.33
C ALA A 26 -8.51 -4.03 -4.55
N ALA A 27 -9.48 -4.95 -4.65
CA ALA A 27 -10.87 -4.58 -4.86
C ALA A 27 -11.49 -3.85 -3.67
N ALA A 28 -11.20 -4.32 -2.45
CA ALA A 28 -11.68 -3.71 -1.21
C ALA A 28 -11.08 -2.32 -1.00
N SER A 29 -9.75 -2.17 -1.21
CA SER A 29 -9.06 -0.89 -1.08
C SER A 29 -9.60 0.17 -2.05
N LEU A 30 -9.96 -0.21 -3.27
CA LEU A 30 -10.56 0.71 -4.25
C LEU A 30 -11.94 1.20 -3.81
N VAL A 31 -12.80 0.30 -3.32
CA VAL A 31 -14.14 0.67 -2.85
C VAL A 31 -14.07 1.60 -1.63
N LEU A 32 -13.16 1.32 -0.70
CA LEU A 32 -12.92 2.19 0.46
C LEU A 32 -12.39 3.56 0.03
N ALA A 33 -11.41 3.60 -0.87
CA ALA A 33 -10.86 4.85 -1.39
C ALA A 33 -11.92 5.68 -2.14
N ASP A 34 -12.76 5.05 -2.98
CA ASP A 34 -13.88 5.72 -3.65
C ASP A 34 -14.86 6.33 -2.65
N GLY A 35 -15.19 5.61 -1.57
CA GLY A 35 -16.05 6.10 -0.49
C GLY A 35 -15.45 7.31 0.23
N ASN A 36 -14.16 7.24 0.56
CA ASN A 36 -13.44 8.33 1.22
C ASN A 36 -13.33 9.57 0.32
N LEU A 37 -13.07 9.40 -0.97
CA LEU A 37 -13.01 10.52 -1.92
C LEU A 37 -14.38 11.20 -2.08
N LYS A 38 -15.47 10.43 -2.11
CA LYS A 38 -16.84 10.99 -2.09
C LYS A 38 -17.13 11.72 -0.78
N LEU A 39 -16.68 11.19 0.36
CA LEU A 39 -16.80 11.87 1.65
C LEU A 39 -16.02 13.19 1.65
N LYS A 40 -14.79 13.20 1.12
CA LYS A 40 -13.97 14.40 0.97
C LYS A 40 -14.64 15.46 0.11
N ASP A 41 -15.32 15.07 -0.96
CA ASP A 41 -16.13 16.00 -1.78
C ASP A 41 -17.26 16.67 -0.99
N ILE A 42 -17.93 15.94 -0.10
CA ILE A 42 -19.00 16.49 0.74
C ILE A 42 -18.43 17.46 1.79
N VAL A 43 -17.34 17.06 2.44
CA VAL A 43 -16.65 17.88 3.45
C VAL A 43 -16.02 19.13 2.81
N GLY A 44 -15.63 19.02 1.53
CA GLY A 44 -14.91 20.05 0.80
C GLY A 44 -13.49 20.24 1.32
N ALA A 45 -12.99 21.47 1.25
CA ALA A 45 -11.66 21.83 1.71
C ALA A 45 -11.70 22.25 3.19
N PRO A 46 -11.35 21.37 4.16
CA PRO A 46 -11.32 21.78 5.55
C PRO A 46 -10.19 22.79 5.79
N CYS A 47 -10.45 23.79 6.62
CA CYS A 47 -9.40 24.69 7.10
C CYS A 47 -8.55 23.94 8.13
N MET A 48 -7.26 23.73 7.83
CA MET A 48 -6.33 23.10 8.76
C MET A 48 -5.53 24.16 9.54
N GLY A 49 -5.68 24.19 10.87
CA GLY A 49 -4.95 25.14 11.73
C GLY A 49 -5.32 26.60 11.45
N ARG A 50 -4.31 27.47 11.31
CA ARG A 50 -4.47 28.91 10.97
C ARG A 50 -4.34 29.16 9.46
N GLN A 51 -4.77 28.22 8.65
CA GLN A 51 -4.75 28.39 7.20
C GLN A 51 -5.88 29.33 6.77
N GLY A 52 -5.53 30.46 6.15
CA GLY A 52 -6.49 31.39 5.57
C GLY A 52 -7.29 30.78 4.41
N LEU A 53 -8.43 31.41 4.10
CA LEU A 53 -9.31 30.99 3.02
C LEU A 53 -8.57 30.98 1.67
N GLY A 54 -8.78 29.94 0.87
CA GLY A 54 -8.25 29.85 -0.50
C GLY A 54 -6.79 29.39 -0.64
N LEU A 55 -6.11 29.04 0.46
CA LEU A 55 -4.71 28.56 0.40
C LEU A 55 -4.60 27.07 -0.01
N THR A 56 -5.67 26.29 0.11
CA THR A 56 -5.69 24.89 -0.29
C THR A 56 -6.31 24.72 -1.67
N HIS A 57 -5.58 24.08 -2.58
CA HIS A 57 -6.14 23.66 -3.85
C HIS A 57 -6.87 22.33 -3.65
N PHE A 58 -8.17 22.40 -3.38
CA PHE A 58 -9.02 21.21 -3.27
C PHE A 58 -9.29 20.64 -4.66
N ARG A 59 -9.12 19.31 -4.80
CA ARG A 59 -9.47 18.59 -6.03
C ARG A 59 -10.74 17.81 -5.78
N GLU A 60 -11.80 18.19 -6.48
CA GLU A 60 -13.10 17.54 -6.39
C GLU A 60 -13.11 16.23 -7.19
N TRP A 61 -13.50 15.13 -6.56
CA TRP A 61 -13.70 13.83 -7.18
C TRP A 61 -14.76 13.88 -8.30
N GLY A 62 -15.85 14.61 -8.07
CA GLY A 62 -16.95 14.79 -9.03
C GLY A 62 -16.50 15.40 -10.37
N LYS A 63 -15.61 16.41 -10.33
CA LYS A 63 -15.14 17.15 -11.51
C LYS A 63 -13.93 16.53 -12.20
N ALA A 64 -13.29 15.54 -11.60
CA ALA A 64 -12.06 14.98 -12.11
C ALA A 64 -12.23 14.09 -13.36
N ASN A 65 -11.24 14.14 -14.25
CA ASN A 65 -11.14 13.27 -15.42
C ASN A 65 -10.83 11.82 -15.00
N PRO A 66 -11.28 10.76 -15.71
CA PRO A 66 -10.91 9.36 -15.44
C PRO A 66 -9.43 9.08 -15.12
N VAL A 67 -8.47 9.77 -15.76
CA VAL A 67 -7.05 9.61 -15.44
C VAL A 67 -6.72 10.18 -14.05
N GLU A 68 -7.25 11.36 -13.75
CA GLU A 68 -7.08 12.03 -12.46
C GLU A 68 -7.78 11.26 -11.33
N ARG A 69 -8.95 10.67 -11.62
CA ARG A 69 -9.66 9.78 -10.69
C ARG A 69 -8.80 8.60 -10.27
N ARG A 70 -8.15 7.93 -11.23
CA ARG A 70 -7.22 6.84 -10.91
C ARG A 70 -6.04 7.32 -10.07
N ALA A 71 -5.48 8.49 -10.38
CA ALA A 71 -4.39 9.07 -9.59
C ALA A 71 -4.84 9.41 -8.15
N MET A 72 -6.04 9.95 -7.97
CA MET A 72 -6.62 10.23 -6.64
C MET A 72 -6.87 8.96 -5.85
N ILE A 73 -7.45 7.93 -6.47
CA ILE A 73 -7.64 6.63 -5.80
C ILE A 73 -6.29 6.04 -5.37
N GLN A 74 -5.29 6.06 -6.25
CA GLN A 74 -3.95 5.54 -5.91
C GLN A 74 -3.32 6.33 -4.75
N ALA A 75 -3.45 7.66 -4.76
CA ALA A 75 -2.96 8.51 -3.67
C ALA A 75 -3.69 8.22 -2.36
N GLU A 76 -5.01 8.01 -2.41
CA GLU A 76 -5.83 7.70 -1.24
C GLU A 76 -5.47 6.34 -0.64
N VAL A 77 -5.36 5.29 -1.47
CA VAL A 77 -4.95 3.95 -1.03
C VAL A 77 -3.56 4.01 -0.38
N ARG A 78 -2.63 4.75 -0.98
CA ARG A 78 -1.30 4.95 -0.42
C ARG A 78 -1.34 5.70 0.92
N GLY A 79 -2.16 6.75 1.02
CA GLY A 79 -2.35 7.52 2.26
C GLY A 79 -2.86 6.65 3.40
N LEU A 80 -3.89 5.84 3.16
CA LEU A 80 -4.45 4.92 4.14
C LEU A 80 -3.42 3.89 4.63
N GLU A 81 -2.59 3.36 3.72
CA GLU A 81 -1.50 2.48 4.10
C GLU A 81 -0.41 3.18 4.92
N GLU A 82 -0.04 4.42 4.56
CA GLU A 82 0.94 5.21 5.28
C GLU A 82 0.44 5.58 6.69
N GLU A 83 -0.83 5.92 6.84
CA GLU A 83 -1.47 6.16 8.13
C GLU A 83 -1.48 4.92 9.01
N TRP A 84 -1.83 3.77 8.44
CA TRP A 84 -1.78 2.49 9.17
C TRP A 84 -0.36 2.16 9.63
N LYS A 85 0.65 2.37 8.76
CA LYS A 85 2.07 2.19 9.12
C LYS A 85 2.47 3.14 10.26
N LYS A 86 2.09 4.42 10.19
CA LYS A 86 2.37 5.40 11.25
C LYS A 86 1.75 4.99 12.59
N ALA A 87 0.48 4.59 12.59
CA ALA A 87 -0.21 4.11 13.79
C ALA A 87 0.47 2.87 14.37
N LYS A 88 0.86 1.93 13.51
CA LYS A 88 1.57 0.70 13.94
C LYS A 88 2.93 1.01 14.54
N VAL A 89 3.68 1.95 13.96
CA VAL A 89 4.96 2.41 14.50
C VAL A 89 4.73 3.04 15.87
N VAL A 90 3.84 4.02 16.02
CA VAL A 90 3.58 4.68 17.31
C VAL A 90 3.31 3.68 18.46
N GLY A 91 2.53 2.63 18.20
CA GLY A 91 2.24 1.58 19.21
C GLY A 91 3.44 0.71 19.61
N LEU A 92 4.53 0.70 18.85
CA LEU A 92 5.75 -0.06 19.14
C LEU A 92 6.80 0.75 19.93
N GLY A 93 6.45 1.97 20.37
CA GLY A 93 7.38 2.94 20.96
C GLY A 93 7.93 2.56 22.32
N SER A 94 7.25 1.69 23.07
CA SER A 94 7.63 1.32 24.43
C SER A 94 8.81 0.34 24.52
N GLN A 95 9.30 -0.24 23.40
CA GLN A 95 10.31 -1.30 23.45
C GLN A 95 11.41 -1.23 22.38
N GLY A 96 11.62 -0.09 21.72
CA GLY A 96 12.68 0.04 20.69
C GLY A 96 12.45 -0.81 19.43
N ALA A 97 11.24 -1.35 19.25
CA ALA A 97 10.87 -2.24 18.14
C ALA A 97 10.60 -1.52 16.81
N TRP A 98 10.78 -0.19 16.75
CA TRP A 98 10.57 0.62 15.56
C TRP A 98 11.54 0.25 14.44
N THR A 99 12.78 -0.12 14.78
CA THR A 99 13.77 -0.60 13.82
C THR A 99 13.27 -1.87 13.12
N ARG A 100 12.72 -2.85 13.85
CA ARG A 100 12.10 -4.05 13.25
C ARG A 100 10.95 -3.72 12.31
N ALA A 101 10.08 -2.77 12.66
CA ALA A 101 8.97 -2.36 11.80
C ALA A 101 9.44 -1.70 10.48
N ILE A 102 10.55 -0.94 10.53
CA ILE A 102 11.20 -0.40 9.33
C ILE A 102 11.82 -1.55 8.52
N TYR A 103 12.56 -2.45 9.18
CA TYR A 103 13.17 -3.60 8.50
C TYR A 103 12.14 -4.53 7.86
N ASP A 104 10.99 -4.79 8.49
CA ASP A 104 9.88 -5.62 7.98
C ASP A 104 9.10 -4.97 6.81
N THR A 105 9.36 -3.69 6.51
CA THR A 105 8.71 -2.95 5.41
C THR A 105 9.66 -2.61 4.26
N LEU A 106 10.97 -2.76 4.45
CA LEU A 106 11.97 -2.59 3.39
C LEU A 106 12.05 -3.82 2.46
N PRO A 107 12.33 -3.62 1.16
CA PRO A 107 12.54 -4.71 0.20
C PRO A 107 13.94 -5.33 0.41
N THR A 108 14.14 -5.94 1.58
CA THR A 108 15.33 -6.74 1.89
C THR A 108 15.15 -8.17 1.34
N PRO A 109 16.23 -8.91 1.02
CA PRO A 109 16.12 -10.25 0.44
C PRO A 109 15.27 -11.22 1.28
N VAL A 110 15.35 -11.14 2.62
CA VAL A 110 14.53 -11.95 3.54
C VAL A 110 13.04 -11.60 3.45
N ASN A 111 12.70 -10.32 3.32
CA ASN A 111 11.30 -9.89 3.19
C ASN A 111 10.74 -10.16 1.81
N LEU A 112 11.54 -10.01 0.76
CA LEU A 112 11.15 -10.34 -0.60
C LEU A 112 10.79 -11.82 -0.73
N HIS A 113 11.52 -12.70 -0.03
CA HIS A 113 11.18 -14.12 0.09
C HIS A 113 9.90 -14.33 0.92
N ARG A 114 9.81 -13.70 2.10
CA ARG A 114 8.60 -13.74 2.95
C ARG A 114 7.34 -13.23 2.25
N TRP A 115 7.49 -12.34 1.28
CA TRP A 115 6.38 -11.78 0.48
C TRP A 115 6.13 -12.58 -0.81
N GLY A 116 6.90 -13.62 -1.09
CA GLY A 116 6.76 -14.46 -2.28
C GLY A 116 7.08 -13.77 -3.60
N ILE A 117 7.93 -12.72 -3.56
CA ILE A 117 8.33 -11.93 -4.75
C ILE A 117 9.62 -12.49 -5.38
N ARG A 118 10.40 -13.28 -4.62
CA ARG A 118 11.62 -13.95 -5.07
C ARG A 118 11.62 -15.42 -4.61
N ASP A 119 11.69 -16.34 -5.58
CA ASP A 119 12.20 -17.68 -5.35
C ASP A 119 13.73 -17.59 -5.39
N GLU A 120 14.41 -17.56 -4.24
CA GLU A 120 15.85 -17.80 -4.25
C GLU A 120 16.10 -19.32 -4.25
N PRO A 121 17.04 -19.81 -5.09
CA PRO A 121 17.35 -21.21 -5.16
C PRO A 121 17.92 -21.65 -3.82
N ARG A 122 17.47 -22.80 -3.33
CA ARG A 122 18.13 -23.51 -2.22
C ARG A 122 19.62 -23.59 -2.55
N LEU A 123 20.45 -22.81 -1.85
CA LEU A 123 21.87 -23.12 -1.80
C LEU A 123 21.99 -24.52 -1.19
N PRO A 124 22.78 -25.44 -1.78
CA PRO A 124 23.07 -26.71 -1.13
C PRO A 124 23.69 -26.34 0.21
N ARG A 125 23.09 -26.82 1.31
CA ARG A 125 23.76 -26.78 2.60
C ARG A 125 25.08 -27.51 2.40
N ALA A 126 26.19 -26.82 2.60
CA ALA A 126 27.47 -27.50 2.74
C ALA A 126 27.35 -28.34 4.00
N ASP A 127 27.17 -29.65 3.80
CA ASP A 127 27.32 -30.65 4.84
C ASP A 127 28.76 -30.54 5.35
N THR A 128 28.96 -29.87 6.48
CA THR A 128 30.16 -30.01 7.28
C THR A 128 29.75 -30.43 8.68
N ASP A 129 29.26 -31.67 8.77
CA ASP A 129 29.33 -32.43 10.01
C ASP A 129 30.74 -33.03 10.11
N GLY A 130 31.46 -32.65 11.17
CA GLY A 130 32.56 -33.43 11.74
C GLY A 130 33.99 -33.02 11.37
N ALA A 131 34.67 -32.32 12.29
CA ALA A 131 35.89 -32.83 12.95
C ALA A 131 36.49 -31.79 13.91
N MET A 132 36.69 -32.22 15.17
CA MET A 132 37.56 -31.57 16.16
C MET A 132 39.00 -31.42 15.64
N THR A 133 39.73 -30.37 16.05
CA THR A 133 40.95 -30.52 16.88
C THR A 133 41.50 -29.17 17.38
N LYS A 134 41.68 -29.12 18.71
CA LYS A 134 42.71 -28.45 19.54
C LYS A 134 43.78 -27.63 18.79
N TYR A 135 43.98 -26.36 19.17
CA TYR A 135 45.04 -25.85 20.06
C TYR A 135 44.69 -24.42 20.50
#